data_AF-A0A531LL13-F1
#
_entry.id   AF-A0A531LL13-F1
#
_cell.length_a   1.000
_cell.length_b   1.000
_cell.length_c   1.000
_cell.angle_alpha   90.00
_cell.angle_beta   90.00
_cell.angle_gamma   90.00
#
_symmetry.space_group_name_H-M   'P 1'
#
loop_
_entity.id
_entity.type
_entity.pdbx_description
1 polymer ?
#
loop_
_entity_poly.entity_id
_entity_poly.type
_entity_poly.pdbx_seq_one_letter_code
_entity_poly.pdbx_strand_id
1 'polypeptide(L)' 'MDNARLDQFDRKILALLQGDARLTNNDLSERVNLSASQCSRRRQRLEEDGYIKG' A
#
# COMPACT_ATOMS: atom_id res chain seq x y z
N MET A 1 -5.77 -15.10 -11.20
CA MET A 1 -5.94 -14.53 -9.85
C MET A 1 -4.68 -14.90 -9.08
N ASP A 2 -3.58 -14.20 -9.37
CA ASP A 2 -2.33 -14.43 -8.66
C ASP A 2 -2.52 -13.88 -7.25
N ASN A 3 -2.85 -14.78 -6.32
CA ASN A 3 -3.03 -14.46 -4.92
C ASN A 3 -1.63 -14.28 -4.31
N ALA A 4 -0.89 -13.27 -4.79
CA ALA A 4 0.36 -12.83 -4.22
C ALA A 4 0.06 -12.45 -2.76
N ARG A 5 0.39 -13.38 -1.86
CA ARG A 5 -0.01 -13.39 -0.46
C ARG A 5 0.35 -12.03 0.16
N LEU A 6 -0.67 -11.20 0.44
CA LEU A 6 -0.51 -9.90 1.07
C LEU A 6 0.35 -10.02 2.33
N ASP A 7 1.50 -9.35 2.33
CA ASP A 7 2.38 -9.34 3.48
C ASP A 7 1.93 -8.32 4.53
N GLN A 8 2.68 -8.22 5.61
CA GLN A 8 2.35 -7.31 6.71
C GLN A 8 2.35 -5.82 6.30
N PHE A 9 3.21 -5.43 5.35
CA PHE A 9 3.33 -4.05 4.92
C PHE A 9 2.18 -3.69 3.99
N ASP A 10 1.81 -4.60 3.10
CA ASP A 10 0.65 -4.42 2.23
C ASP A 10 -0.62 -4.21 3.06
N ARG A 11 -0.84 -5.04 4.09
CA ARG A 11 -1.98 -4.90 4.99
C ARG A 11 -1.98 -3.56 5.74
N LYS A 12 -0.81 -3.10 6.19
CA LYS A 12 -0.69 -1.78 6.84
C LYS A 12 -0.97 -0.65 5.87
N ILE A 13 -0.46 -0.70 4.64
CA ILE A 13 -0.71 0.30 3.60
C ILE A 13 -2.21 0.37 3.32
N LEU A 14 -2.87 -0.77 3.12
CA LEU A 14 -4.32 -0.84 2.90
C LEU A 14 -5.10 -0.23 4.07
N ALA A 15 -4.76 -0.60 5.31
CA ALA A 15 -5.42 -0.06 6.50
C ALA A 15 -5.26 1.47 6.63
N LEU A 16 -4.06 1.99 6.32
CA LEU A 16 -3.79 3.43 6.34
C LEU A 16 -4.59 4.18 5.26
N LEU A 17 -4.59 3.67 4.03
CA LEU A 17 -5.31 4.28 2.90
C LEU A 17 -6.84 4.19 3.07
N GLN A 18 -7.35 3.12 3.69
CA GLN A 18 -8.77 3.02 4.05
C GLN A 18 -9.18 4.06 5.11
N GLY A 19 -8.26 4.44 6.01
CA GLY A 19 -8.48 5.49 7.00
C GLY A 19 -8.36 6.90 6.42
N ASP A 20 -7.35 7.15 5.57
CA ASP A 20 -7.21 8.40 4.81
C ASP A 20 -6.60 8.12 3.43
N ALA A 21 -7.43 8.20 2.39
CA ALA A 21 -7.02 7.94 1.02
C ALA A 21 -6.09 9.02 0.43
N ARG A 22 -5.88 10.14 1.13
CA ARG A 22 -5.01 11.24 0.67
C ARG A 22 -3.56 11.07 1.07
N LEU A 23 -3.22 10.03 1.85
CA LEU A 23 -1.86 9.78 2.28
C LEU A 23 -0.94 9.56 1.09
N THR A 24 0.18 10.29 1.07
CA THR A 24 1.19 10.16 0.02
C THR A 24 2.06 8.92 0.24
N ASN A 25 2.86 8.55 -0.76
CA ASN A 25 3.85 7.48 -0.58
C ASN A 25 4.89 7.81 0.50
N ASN A 26 5.20 9.09 0.72
CA ASN A 26 6.08 9.54 1.80
C ASN A 26 5.41 9.35 3.16
N ASP A 27 4.14 9.76 3.29
CA ASP A 27 3.34 9.54 4.50
C ASP A 27 3.25 8.08 4.91
N LEU A 28 3.00 7.21 3.92
CA LEU A 28 2.98 5.77 4.14
C LEU A 28 4.36 5.27 4.59
N SER A 29 5.43 5.73 3.95
CA SER A 29 6.81 5.32 4.22
C SER A 29 7.21 5.54 5.68
N GLU A 30 6.88 6.70 6.24
CA GLU A 30 7.14 7.06 7.64
C GLU A 30 6.35 6.15 8.60
N ARG A 31 5.11 5.81 8.25
CA ARG A 31 4.20 5.01 9.10
C ARG A 31 4.48 3.51 9.05
N VAL A 32 4.90 2.99 7.90
CA VAL A 32 5.16 1.54 7.72
C VAL A 32 6.63 1.16 7.78
N ASN A 33 7.52 2.14 8.02
CA ASN A 33 8.98 1.96 8.10
C ASN A 33 9.58 1.30 6.83
N LEU A 34 9.18 1.81 5.67
CA LEU A 34 9.71 1.45 4.36
C LEU A 34 10.22 2.71 3.66
N SER A 35 10.95 2.57 2.56
CA SER A 35 11.22 3.73 1.70
C SER A 35 9.96 4.12 0.91
N ALA A 36 9.87 5.39 0.51
CA ALA A 36 8.78 5.87 -0.34
C ALA A 36 8.70 5.11 -1.68
N SER A 37 9.84 4.73 -2.26
CA SER A 37 9.90 3.92 -3.49
C SER A 37 9.35 2.50 -3.31
N GLN A 38 9.57 1.87 -2.14
CA GLN A 38 8.96 0.58 -1.82
C GLN A 38 7.44 0.72 -1.64
N CYS A 39 6.99 1.78 -0.96
CA CYS A 39 5.55 2.06 -0.81
C CYS A 39 4.87 2.27 -2.16
N SER A 40 5.52 3.02 -3.06
CA SER A 40 5.02 3.26 -4.41
C SER A 40 4.80 1.96 -5.20
N ARG A 41 5.81 1.08 -5.24
CA ARG A 41 5.69 -0.20 -5.95
C ARG A 41 4.62 -1.11 -5.35
N ARG A 42 4.53 -1.16 -4.02
CA ARG A 42 3.52 -1.96 -3.33
C ARG A 42 2.11 -1.43 -3.60
N ARG A 43 1.91 -0.11 -3.51
CA ARG A 43 0.62 0.52 -3.79
C ARG A 43 0.19 0.26 -5.23
N GLN A 44 1.09 0.42 -6.19
CA GLN A 44 0.81 0.12 -7.60
C GLN A 44 0.39 -1.34 -7.78
N ARG A 45 1.14 -2.29 -7.20
CA ARG A 45 0.77 -3.72 -7.23
C ARG A 45 -0.61 -3.98 -6.61
N LEU A 46 -0.93 -3.33 -5.49
CA LEU A 46 -2.23 -3.47 -4.81
C LEU A 46 -3.40 -2.90 -5.65
N GLU A 47 -3.16 -1.86 -6.44
CA GLU A 47 -4.12 -1.33 -7.42
C GLU A 47 -4.29 -2.29 -8.61
N GLU A 48 -3.19 -2.79 -9.19
CA GLU A 48 -3.18 -3.75 -10.29
C GLU A 48 -3.86 -5.08 -9.92
N ASP A 49 -3.63 -5.57 -8.70
CA ASP A 49 -4.27 -6.76 -8.13
C ASP A 49 -5.74 -6.52 -7.73
N GLY A 50 -6.21 -5.26 -7.80
CA GLY A 50 -7.60 -4.89 -7.51
C GLY A 50 -7.96 -4.81 -6.02
N TYR A 51 -6.98 -4.79 -5.12
CA TYR A 51 -7.21 -4.58 -3.68
C TYR A 51 -7.53 -3.12 -3.36
N ILE A 52 -6.91 -2.18 -4.07
CA ILE A 52 -7.24 -0.76 -4.00
C ILE A 52 -8.15 -0.44 -5.19
N LYS A 53 -9.32 0.11 -4.88
CA LYS A 53 -10.27 0.60 -5.86
C LYS A 53 -10.57 2.05 -5.51
N GLY A 54 -10.37 2.94 -6.48
CA GLY A 54 -10.81 4.33 -6.43
C GLY A 54 -12.20 4.46 -7.02
#